data_AF-A0A9E1IJA0-F1
#
_entry.id   AF-A0A9E1IJA0-F1
#
_cell.length_a   1.000
_cell.length_b   1.000
_cell.length_c   1.000
_cell.angle_alpha   90.00
_cell.angle_beta   90.00
_cell.angle_gamma   90.00
#
_symmetry.space_group_name_H-M   'P 1'
#
loop_
_entity.id
_entity.type
_entity.pdbx_description
1 polymer ?
#
loop_
_entity_poly.entity_id
_entity_poly.type
_entity_poly.pdbx_seq_one_letter_code
_entity_poly.pdbx_strand_id
1 'polypeptide(L)' 'YHDNGQQKSVGNYVYGKKDGEWKFFDEEGKLERSEHWVEGEK' A
#
# COMPACT_ATOMS: atom_id res chain seq x y z
N TYR A 1 -4.25 4.43 -8.18
CA TYR A 1 -3.34 5.45 -8.71
C TYR A 1 -3.88 6.84 -8.36
N HIS A 2 -3.00 7.78 -8.04
CA HIS A 2 -3.32 9.20 -7.91
C HIS A 2 -3.52 9.81 -9.31
N ASP A 3 -4.14 10.99 -9.37
CA ASP A 3 -4.40 11.72 -10.63
C ASP A 3 -3.12 12.03 -11.42
N ASN A 4 -1.98 12.08 -10.72
CA ASN A 4 -0.63 12.22 -11.27
C ASN A 4 -0.03 10.91 -11.83
N GLY A 5 -0.75 9.79 -11.80
CA GLY A 5 -0.25 8.48 -12.22
C GLY A 5 0.66 7.77 -11.21
N GLN A 6 0.87 8.34 -10.02
CA GLN A 6 1.72 7.76 -8.98
C GLN A 6 0.95 6.73 -8.13
N GLN A 7 1.69 5.76 -7.60
CA GLN A 7 1.11 4.67 -6.82
C GLN A 7 0.69 5.18 -5.43
N LYS A 8 -0.63 5.19 -5.18
CA LYS A 8 -1.24 5.42 -3.85
C LYS A 8 -0.71 4.46 -2.79
N SER A 9 -0.47 3.22 -3.19
CA SER A 9 -0.01 2.19 -2.28
C SER A 9 0.69 1.06 -3.03
N VAL A 10 1.66 0.45 -2.36
CA VAL A 10 2.33 -0.76 -2.79
C VAL A 10 2.32 -1.75 -1.64
N GLY A 11 2.08 -3.01 -1.96
CA GLY A 11 2.03 -4.10 -1.00
C GLY A 11 1.68 -5.38 -1.72
N ASN A 12 1.79 -6.49 -1.00
CA ASN A 12 1.45 -7.79 -1.55
C ASN A 12 -0.03 -8.10 -1.27
N TYR A 13 -0.64 -8.81 -2.22
CA TYR A 13 -1.92 -9.45 -2.02
C TYR A 13 -1.70 -10.96 -2.04
N VAL A 14 -2.03 -11.62 -0.94
CA VAL A 14 -1.97 -13.07 -0.79
C VAL A 14 -3.40 -13.58 -0.66
N TYR A 15 -3.79 -14.51 -1.53
CA TYR A 15 -5.18 -15.01 -1.64
C TYR A 15 -6.26 -13.91 -1.83
N GLY A 16 -5.90 -12.81 -2.49
CA GLY A 16 -6.81 -11.67 -2.71
C GLY A 16 -6.98 -10.76 -1.49
N LYS A 17 -6.26 -11.02 -0.40
CA LYS A 17 -6.22 -10.18 0.79
C LYS A 17 -4.86 -9.48 0.92
N LYS A 18 -4.85 -8.29 1.53
CA LYS A 18 -3.61 -7.56 1.80
C LYS A 18 -2.74 -8.36 2.77
N ASP A 19 -1.48 -8.58 2.41
CA ASP A 19 -0.54 -9.33 3.23
C ASP A 19 0.88 -8.73 3.15
N GLY A 20 1.58 -8.77 4.28
CA GLY A 20 2.88 -8.17 4.49
C GLY A 20 2.85 -6.65 4.68
N GLU A 21 4.00 -6.03 4.41
CA GLU A 21 4.18 -4.59 4.55
C GLU A 21 3.54 -3.83 3.38
N TRP A 22 2.56 -3.01 3.72
CA TRP A 22 1.91 -2.05 2.84
C TRP A 22 2.50 -0.67 3.06
N LYS A 23 2.88 -0.02 1.97
CA LYS A 23 3.38 1.35 1.95
C LYS A 23 2.40 2.20 1.17
N PHE A 24 2.03 3.32 1.76
CA PHE A 24 1.20 4.35 1.16
C PHE A 24 2.09 5.54 0.84
N PHE A 25 1.93 6.05 -0.37
CA PHE A 25 2.69 7.19 -0.83
C PHE A 25 1.75 8.37 -1.05
N ASP A 26 2.28 9.57 -0.89
CA ASP A 26 1.57 10.80 -1.17
C ASP A 26 1.57 11.12 -2.68
N GLU A 27 1.02 12.28 -3.05
CA GLU A 27 0.98 12.78 -4.42
C GLU A 27 2.37 13.18 -4.98
N GLU A 28 3.39 13.27 -4.14
CA GLU A 28 4.79 13.42 -4.54
C GLU A 28 5.52 12.07 -4.60
N GLY A 29 4.85 10.97 -4.26
CA GLY A 29 5.41 9.62 -4.28
C GLY A 29 6.29 9.33 -3.07
N LYS A 30 6.23 10.19 -2.05
CA LYS A 30 6.98 10.02 -0.81
C LYS A 30 6.21 9.09 0.11
N LEU A 31 6.93 8.24 0.84
CA LEU A 31 6.33 7.34 1.81
C LEU A 31 5.64 8.16 2.91
N GLU A 32 4.31 8.16 2.90
CA GLU A 32 3.49 8.83 3.90
C GLU A 32 3.27 7.91 5.10
N ARG A 33 2.99 6.63 4.83
CA ARG A 33 2.65 5.64 5.87
C ARG A 33 3.10 4.25 5.47
N SER A 34 3.55 3.46 6.44
CA SER A 34 3.64 2.01 6.31
C SER A 34 2.72 1.33 7.32
N GLU A 35 2.02 0.31 6.86
CA GLU A 35 1.17 -0.57 7.68
C GLU A 35 1.56 -2.01 7.41
N HIS A 36 1.51 -2.86 8.43
CA HIS A 36 1.71 -4.29 8.26
C HIS A 36 0.35 -4.97 8.30
N TRP A 37 0.03 -5.75 7.27
CA TRP A 37 -1.23 -6.48 7.16
C TRP A 37 -0.90 -7.97 7.14
N VAL A 38 -1.61 -8.79 7.92
CA VAL A 38 -1.43 -10.25 7.89
C VAL A 38 -2.75 -10.86 7.49
N GLU A 39 -2.80 -11.51 6.32
CA GLU A 39 -4.00 -12.18 5.80
C GLU A 39 -5.28 -11.31 5.78
N GLY A 40 -5.13 -10.00 5.54
CA GLY A 40 -6.22 -9.03 5.50
C GLY A 40 -6.77 -8.60 6.85
N GLU A 41 -6.17 -9.03 7.96
CA GLU A 41 -6.44 -8.51 9.30
C GLU A 41 -5.32 -7.55 9.72
N LYS A 42 -5.71 -6.50 10.45
CA LYS A 42 -4.86 -5.42 10.95
C LYS A 42 -4.68 -5.55 12.45
#